data_AF-A0A2E3FD97-F1
#
_entry.id   AF-A0A2E3FD97-F1
#
_cell.length_a   1.000
_cell.length_b   1.000
_cell.length_c   1.000
_cell.angle_alpha   90.00
_cell.angle_beta   90.00
_cell.angle_gamma   90.00
#
_symmetry.space_group_name_H-M   'P 1'
#
loop_
_entity.id
_entity.type
_entity.pdbx_description
1 polymer ?
#
loop_
_entity_poly.entity_id
_entity_poly.type
_entity_poly.pdbx_seq_one_letter_code
_entity_poly.pdbx_strand_id
1 'polypeptide(L)'
;MAIDNLSSFKKLIDDENNQVMKSRAQEAAANVIAQAARQGIRMSVDEAYSLPSARLQVMLNENEPVGDWFAEAEAHGLESFQRAAEERAVMEAVADAKNDRHAQAVEALETELSKLSPGERMARARELGQRLPGPGETKRQPLSPAEKAAALQELERLLAAMKMARVRELGL
;
A
#
# COMPACT_ATOMS: atom_id res chain seq x y z
N MET A 1 -21.35 15.63 -34.52
CA MET A 1 -21.81 14.93 -33.30
C MET A 1 -20.80 13.83 -33.02
N ALA A 2 -19.94 14.01 -32.03
CA ALA A 2 -19.15 12.89 -31.53
C ALA A 2 -20.13 11.98 -30.78
N ILE A 3 -20.25 10.73 -31.20
CA ILE A 3 -21.02 9.73 -30.47
C ILE A 3 -20.30 9.57 -29.12
N ASP A 4 -21.00 9.84 -28.03
CA ASP A 4 -20.51 9.49 -26.70
C ASP A 4 -20.56 7.96 -26.59
N ASN A 5 -19.42 7.35 -26.96
CA ASN A 5 -19.23 5.91 -27.00
C ASN A 5 -19.38 5.28 -25.61
N LEU A 6 -19.19 6.05 -24.52
CA LEU A 6 -19.37 5.54 -23.16
C LEU A 6 -20.86 5.47 -22.81
N SER A 7 -21.61 6.54 -23.09
CA SER A 7 -23.07 6.55 -22.89
C SER A 7 -23.76 5.45 -23.71
N SER A 8 -23.35 5.27 -24.97
CA SER A 8 -23.89 4.22 -25.83
C SER A 8 -23.57 2.82 -25.30
N PHE A 9 -22.35 2.60 -24.81
CA PHE A 9 -21.97 1.33 -24.21
C PHE A 9 -22.75 1.04 -22.92
N LYS A 10 -22.91 2.04 -22.03
CA LYS A 10 -23.71 1.90 -20.80
C LYS A 10 -25.16 1.53 -21.11
N LYS A 11 -25.78 2.19 -22.08
CA LYS A 11 -27.13 1.83 -22.55
C LYS A 11 -27.22 0.40 -23.06
N LEU A 12 -26.19 -0.09 -23.76
CA LEU A 12 -26.16 -1.44 -24.32
C LEU A 12 -26.04 -2.53 -23.25
N ILE A 13 -25.28 -2.28 -22.18
CA ILE A 13 -25.13 -3.22 -21.06
C ILE A 13 -26.30 -3.17 -20.06
N ASP A 14 -26.99 -2.02 -19.97
CA ASP A 14 -28.13 -1.85 -19.08
C ASP A 14 -29.47 -2.27 -19.72
N ASP A 15 -29.48 -2.62 -21.01
CA ASP A 15 -30.64 -3.21 -21.68
C ASP A 15 -30.99 -4.55 -21.03
N GLU A 16 -32.22 -4.69 -20.54
CA GLU A 16 -32.72 -5.89 -19.86
C GLU A 16 -32.61 -7.14 -20.74
N ASN A 17 -32.65 -6.99 -22.05
CA ASN A 17 -32.54 -8.09 -23.02
C ASN A 17 -31.09 -8.53 -23.27
N ASN A 18 -30.10 -7.82 -22.71
CA ASN A 18 -28.68 -8.03 -22.99
C ASN A 18 -27.86 -8.46 -21.76
N GLN A 19 -28.42 -9.39 -20.97
CA GLN A 19 -27.77 -9.95 -19.79
C GLN A 19 -26.38 -10.54 -20.08
N VAL A 20 -26.19 -11.11 -21.27
CA VAL A 20 -24.91 -11.69 -21.69
C VAL A 20 -23.83 -10.61 -21.79
N MET A 21 -24.10 -9.47 -22.43
CA MET A 21 -23.12 -8.38 -22.49
C MET A 21 -22.89 -7.76 -21.12
N LYS A 22 -23.91 -7.68 -20.27
CA LYS A 22 -23.74 -7.19 -18.90
C LYS A 22 -22.77 -8.05 -18.09
N SER A 23 -22.90 -9.38 -18.16
CA SER A 23 -21.96 -10.31 -17.52
C SER A 23 -20.55 -10.14 -18.06
N ARG A 24 -20.40 -10.07 -19.39
CA ARG A 24 -19.09 -9.86 -20.04
C ARG A 24 -18.46 -8.53 -19.66
N ALA A 25 -19.25 -7.47 -19.56
CA ALA A 25 -18.77 -6.17 -19.12
C ALA A 25 -18.27 -6.21 -17.68
N GLN A 26 -19.01 -6.86 -16.79
CA GLN A 26 -18.57 -7.05 -15.40
C GLN A 26 -17.28 -7.86 -15.31
N GLU A 27 -17.14 -8.92 -16.11
CA GLU A 27 -15.92 -9.73 -16.17
C GLU A 27 -14.73 -8.94 -16.74
N ALA A 28 -14.90 -8.21 -17.84
CA ALA A 28 -13.86 -7.36 -18.41
C ALA A 28 -13.42 -6.28 -17.42
N ALA A 29 -14.36 -5.60 -16.76
CA ALA A 29 -14.02 -4.63 -15.71
C ALA A 29 -13.29 -5.29 -14.54
N ALA A 30 -13.74 -6.46 -14.07
CA ALA A 30 -13.07 -7.20 -13.01
C ALA A 30 -11.62 -7.58 -13.39
N ASN A 31 -11.38 -7.97 -14.64
CA ASN A 31 -10.05 -8.28 -15.15
C ASN A 31 -9.13 -7.05 -15.11
N VAL A 32 -9.58 -5.90 -15.62
CA VAL A 32 -8.79 -4.67 -15.61
C VAL A 32 -8.56 -4.19 -14.16
N ILE A 33 -9.58 -4.22 -13.30
CA ILE A 33 -9.45 -3.86 -11.87
C ILE A 33 -8.45 -4.79 -11.17
N ALA A 34 -8.50 -6.10 -11.43
CA ALA A 34 -7.57 -7.05 -10.84
C ALA A 34 -6.12 -6.79 -11.28
N GLN A 35 -5.91 -6.43 -12.55
CA GLN A 35 -4.58 -6.07 -13.05
C GLN A 35 -4.09 -4.73 -12.47
N ALA A 36 -4.96 -3.73 -12.34
CA ALA A 36 -4.65 -2.46 -11.68
C ALA A 36 -4.28 -2.67 -10.20
N ALA A 37 -5.01 -3.54 -9.50
CA ALA A 37 -4.75 -3.87 -8.10
C ALA A 37 -3.36 -4.51 -7.90
N ARG A 38 -2.86 -5.31 -8.86
CA ARG A 38 -1.48 -5.85 -8.82
C ARG A 38 -0.42 -4.75 -8.87
N GLN A 39 -0.75 -3.59 -9.42
CA GLN A 39 0.10 -2.41 -9.43
C GLN A 39 -0.17 -1.47 -8.24
N GLY A 40 -1.03 -1.87 -7.30
CA GLY A 40 -1.43 -1.03 -6.17
C GLY A 40 -2.46 0.05 -6.52
N ILE A 41 -3.05 0.02 -7.71
CA ILE A 41 -4.03 1.01 -8.17
C ILE A 41 -5.43 0.49 -7.84
N ARG A 42 -6.21 1.30 -7.13
CA ARG A 42 -7.62 1.00 -6.80
C ARG A 42 -8.54 1.68 -7.80
N MET A 43 -9.01 0.92 -8.78
CA MET A 43 -9.88 1.40 -9.84
C MET A 43 -11.33 0.96 -9.61
N SER A 44 -12.28 1.83 -9.95
CA SER A 44 -13.71 1.54 -9.94
C SER A 44 -14.19 0.88 -11.24
N VAL A 45 -15.38 0.30 -11.21
CA VAL A 45 -16.02 -0.29 -12.41
C VAL A 45 -16.33 0.77 -13.47
N ASP A 46 -16.73 1.98 -13.04
CA ASP A 46 -17.02 3.08 -13.97
C ASP A 46 -15.77 3.58 -14.68
N GLU A 47 -14.64 3.66 -13.96
CA GLU A 47 -13.34 3.96 -14.57
C GLU A 47 -12.94 2.86 -15.55
N ALA A 48 -13.12 1.59 -15.19
CA ALA A 48 -12.85 0.48 -16.10
C ALA A 48 -13.70 0.58 -17.39
N TYR A 49 -14.99 0.92 -17.29
CA TYR A 49 -15.86 1.11 -18.46
C TYR A 49 -15.51 2.33 -19.31
N SER A 50 -14.89 3.34 -18.71
CA SER A 50 -14.44 4.52 -19.45
C SER A 50 -13.37 4.17 -20.49
N LEU A 51 -12.58 3.12 -20.23
CA LEU A 51 -11.50 2.65 -21.10
C LEU A 51 -12.06 2.04 -22.39
N PRO A 52 -11.68 2.56 -23.58
CA PRO A 52 -11.96 1.90 -24.85
C PRO A 52 -11.50 0.44 -24.93
N SER A 53 -10.33 0.08 -24.38
CA SER A 53 -9.84 -1.31 -24.33
C SER A 53 -10.82 -2.28 -23.66
N ALA A 54 -11.33 -1.92 -22.48
CA ALA A 54 -12.30 -2.72 -21.75
C ALA A 54 -13.63 -2.87 -22.52
N ARG A 55 -14.06 -1.82 -23.21
CA ARG A 55 -15.27 -1.86 -24.05
C ARG A 55 -15.08 -2.75 -25.28
N LEU A 56 -13.92 -2.68 -25.92
CA LEU A 56 -13.57 -3.53 -27.06
C LEU A 56 -13.51 -5.00 -26.66
N GLN A 57 -12.93 -5.31 -25.49
CA GLN A 57 -12.91 -6.68 -24.96
C GLN A 57 -14.32 -7.29 -24.87
N VAL A 58 -15.29 -6.51 -24.40
CA VAL A 58 -16.70 -6.93 -24.30
C VAL A 58 -17.33 -7.14 -25.68
N MET A 59 -17.07 -6.24 -26.63
CA MET A 59 -17.64 -6.31 -27.98
C MET A 59 -17.04 -7.46 -28.80
N LEU A 60 -15.74 -7.71 -28.66
CA LEU A 60 -15.01 -8.76 -29.36
C LEU A 60 -15.15 -10.13 -28.69
N ASN A 61 -15.70 -10.17 -27.47
CA ASN A 61 -15.82 -11.38 -26.65
C ASN A 61 -14.46 -12.07 -26.44
N GLU A 62 -13.44 -11.27 -26.16
CA GLU A 62 -12.09 -11.76 -25.87
C GLU A 62 -11.91 -11.95 -24.37
N ASN A 63 -11.32 -13.08 -23.99
CA ASN A 63 -10.97 -13.36 -22.59
C ASN A 63 -9.69 -12.62 -22.17
N GLU A 64 -8.94 -12.09 -23.12
CA GLU A 64 -7.70 -11.36 -22.88
C GLU A 64 -7.92 -9.85 -23.04
N PRO A 65 -7.18 -9.02 -22.29
CA PRO A 65 -7.26 -7.58 -22.42
C PRO A 65 -6.84 -7.14 -23.83
N VAL A 66 -7.69 -6.34 -24.47
CA VAL A 66 -7.45 -5.81 -25.81
C VAL A 66 -6.61 -4.54 -25.72
N GLY A 67 -5.37 -4.60 -26.20
CA GLY A 67 -4.46 -3.45 -26.23
C GLY A 67 -3.85 -3.10 -24.86
N ASP A 68 -3.21 -1.94 -24.80
CA ASP A 68 -2.54 -1.44 -23.59
C ASP A 68 -3.48 -0.56 -22.77
N TRP A 69 -4.32 -1.21 -21.96
CA TRP A 69 -5.27 -0.52 -21.07
C TRP A 69 -4.57 0.35 -20.03
N PHE A 70 -3.31 0.07 -19.70
CA PHE A 70 -2.55 0.83 -18.70
C PHE A 70 -2.12 2.18 -19.26
N ALA A 71 -1.50 2.18 -20.44
CA ALA A 71 -1.15 3.41 -21.15
C ALA A 71 -2.40 4.26 -21.48
N GLU A 72 -3.51 3.59 -21.80
CA GLU A 72 -4.80 4.25 -22.02
C GLU A 72 -5.33 4.91 -20.74
N ALA A 73 -5.30 4.20 -19.60
CA ALA A 73 -5.73 4.74 -18.32
C ALA A 73 -4.89 5.95 -17.86
N GLU A 74 -3.59 5.92 -18.11
CA GLU A 74 -2.70 7.06 -17.89
C GLU A 74 -3.05 8.25 -18.81
N ALA A 75 -3.27 7.99 -20.11
CA ALA A 75 -3.64 9.02 -21.07
C ALA A 75 -5.03 9.64 -20.78
N HIS A 76 -5.95 8.85 -20.24
CA HIS A 76 -7.26 9.31 -19.77
C HIS A 76 -7.20 10.08 -18.45
N GLY A 77 -6.05 10.07 -17.76
CA GLY A 77 -5.85 10.81 -16.52
C GLY A 77 -6.80 10.37 -15.40
N LEU A 78 -7.04 9.06 -15.28
CA LEU A 78 -7.98 8.53 -14.30
C LEU A 78 -7.54 8.89 -12.86
N GLU A 79 -8.51 9.25 -12.02
CA GLU A 79 -8.26 9.71 -10.65
C GLU A 79 -7.58 8.62 -9.80
N SER A 80 -7.95 7.36 -10.01
CA SER A 80 -7.30 6.21 -9.38
C SER A 80 -5.79 6.12 -9.67
N PHE A 81 -5.36 6.47 -10.87
CA PHE A 81 -3.95 6.48 -11.27
C PHE A 81 -3.21 7.69 -10.68
N GLN A 82 -3.85 8.86 -10.66
CA GLN A 82 -3.29 10.05 -10.03
C GLN A 82 -3.07 9.84 -8.52
N ARG A 83 -4.08 9.31 -7.82
CA ARG A 83 -3.98 8.98 -6.38
C ARG A 83 -2.89 7.95 -6.11
N ALA A 84 -2.77 6.92 -6.94
CA ALA A 84 -1.71 5.93 -6.79
C ALA A 84 -0.31 6.54 -6.99
N ALA A 85 -0.16 7.48 -7.93
CA ALA A 85 1.09 8.22 -8.13
C ALA A 85 1.41 9.12 -6.93
N GLU A 86 0.42 9.84 -6.41
CA GLU A 86 0.54 10.66 -5.19
C GLU A 86 0.93 9.82 -3.97
N GLU A 87 0.27 8.68 -3.75
CA GLU A 87 0.58 7.78 -2.64
C GLU A 87 2.02 7.24 -2.74
N ARG A 88 2.49 6.90 -3.95
CA ARG A 88 3.89 6.50 -4.18
C ARG A 88 4.85 7.64 -3.87
N ALA A 89 4.58 8.85 -4.35
CA ALA A 89 5.41 10.02 -4.09
C ALA A 89 5.46 10.36 -2.58
N VAL A 90 4.34 10.23 -1.86
CA VAL A 90 4.30 10.41 -0.41
C VAL A 90 5.11 9.33 0.31
N MET A 91 5.00 8.07 -0.10
CA MET A 91 5.79 6.98 0.49
C MET A 91 7.30 7.17 0.26
N GLU A 92 7.69 7.60 -0.94
CA GLU A 92 9.08 7.93 -1.28
C GLU A 92 9.58 9.10 -0.43
N ALA A 93 8.84 10.21 -0.36
CA ALA A 93 9.21 11.36 0.47
C ALA A 93 9.32 11.00 1.96
N VAL A 94 8.48 10.09 2.47
CA VAL A 94 8.57 9.58 3.85
C VAL A 94 9.80 8.69 4.03
N ALA A 95 10.16 7.88 3.04
CA ALA A 95 11.36 7.06 3.08
C ALA A 95 12.64 7.92 3.06
N ASP A 96 12.68 8.92 2.19
CA ASP A 96 13.79 9.88 2.09
C ASP A 96 13.93 10.69 3.38
N ALA A 97 12.84 11.24 3.91
CA ALA A 97 12.87 11.97 5.18
C ALA A 97 13.32 11.09 6.36
N LYS A 98 13.03 9.78 6.34
CA LYS A 98 13.54 8.85 7.34
C LYS A 98 15.03 8.57 7.16
N ASN A 99 15.49 8.41 5.92
CA ASN A 99 16.90 8.24 5.60
C ASN A 99 17.73 9.46 6.00
N ASP A 100 17.25 10.67 5.72
CA ASP A 100 17.90 11.92 6.11
C ASP A 100 18.02 12.06 7.62
N ARG A 101 16.93 11.79 8.35
CA ARG A 101 16.96 11.80 9.82
C ARG A 101 17.89 10.75 10.40
N HIS A 102 17.96 9.58 9.76
CA HIS A 102 18.88 8.52 10.17
C HIS A 102 20.34 8.94 9.94
N ALA A 103 20.65 9.48 8.76
CA ALA A 103 21.97 9.99 8.42
C ALA A 103 22.43 11.09 9.38
N GLN A 104 21.56 12.07 9.66
CA GLN A 104 21.85 13.14 10.63
C GLN A 104 22.07 12.60 12.05
N ALA A 105 21.31 11.60 12.48
CA ALA A 105 21.48 10.98 13.80
C ALA A 105 22.81 10.20 13.90
N VAL A 106 23.22 9.50 12.83
CA VAL A 106 24.51 8.80 12.75
C VAL A 106 25.66 9.81 12.81
N GLU A 107 25.60 10.88 12.01
CA GLU A 107 26.64 11.91 11.98
C GLU A 107 26.78 12.63 13.32
N ALA A 108 25.66 12.94 13.98
CA ALA A 108 25.66 13.53 15.33
C ALA A 108 26.32 12.60 16.35
N LEU A 109 26.00 11.30 16.31
CA LEU A 109 26.61 10.29 17.19
C LEU A 109 28.11 10.12 16.92
N GLU A 110 28.53 10.06 15.67
CA GLU A 110 29.95 9.97 15.30
C GLU A 110 30.73 11.20 15.77
N THR A 111 30.14 12.39 15.61
CA THR A 111 30.72 13.64 16.08
C THR A 111 30.85 13.67 17.61
N GLU A 112 29.84 13.21 18.35
CA GLU A 112 29.92 13.08 19.80
C GLU A 112 30.99 12.06 20.24
N LEU A 113 31.05 10.90 19.60
CA LEU A 113 32.00 9.83 19.93
C LEU A 113 33.44 10.21 19.62
N SER A 114 33.68 10.98 18.55
CA SER A 114 35.03 11.43 18.16
C SER A 114 35.70 12.33 19.22
N LYS A 115 34.90 13.05 20.01
CA LYS A 115 35.34 13.93 21.09
C LYS A 115 35.67 13.20 22.40
N LEU A 116 35.31 11.92 22.51
CA LEU A 116 35.50 11.10 23.70
C LEU A 116 36.77 10.26 23.61
N SER A 117 37.43 10.04 24.75
CA SER A 117 38.53 9.09 24.85
C SER A 117 38.02 7.63 24.69
N PRO A 118 38.89 6.66 24.36
CA PRO A 118 38.48 5.27 24.15
C PRO A 118 37.70 4.65 25.32
N GLY A 119 38.04 5.02 26.57
CA GLY A 119 37.34 4.55 27.77
C GLY A 119 35.94 5.15 27.91
N GLU A 120 35.77 6.42 27.55
CA GLU A 120 34.48 7.12 27.60
C GLU A 120 33.56 6.69 26.45
N ARG A 121 34.10 6.36 25.27
CA ARG A 121 33.33 5.76 24.16
C ARG A 121 32.72 4.41 24.57
N MET A 122 33.49 3.56 25.26
CA MET A 122 33.01 2.27 25.76
C MET A 122 31.92 2.44 26.84
N ALA A 123 32.04 3.44 27.71
CA ALA A 123 31.00 3.78 28.68
C ALA A 123 29.73 4.30 28.01
N ARG A 124 29.85 5.22 27.03
CA ARG A 124 28.73 5.76 26.24
C ARG A 124 28.04 4.68 25.40
N ALA A 125 28.80 3.77 24.79
CA ALA A 125 28.26 2.63 24.05
C ALA A 125 27.50 1.65 24.96
N ARG A 126 27.98 1.42 26.18
CA ARG A 126 27.24 0.64 27.20
C ARG A 126 25.97 1.35 27.66
N GLU A 127 26.01 2.67 27.86
CA GLU A 127 24.84 3.47 28.24
C GLU A 127 23.78 3.49 27.14
N LEU A 128 24.18 3.68 25.88
CA LEU A 128 23.31 3.60 24.71
C LEU A 128 22.75 2.18 24.51
N GLY A 129 23.59 1.16 24.71
CA GLY A 129 23.17 -0.25 24.66
C GLY A 129 22.28 -0.69 25.83
N GLN A 130 22.30 0.02 26.96
CA GLN A 130 21.36 -0.17 28.09
C GLN A 130 20.05 0.60 27.91
N ARG A 131 20.07 1.72 27.17
CA ARG A 131 18.86 2.50 26.83
C ARG A 131 18.09 1.92 25.64
N LEU A 132 18.79 1.27 24.71
CA LEU A 132 18.15 0.38 23.75
C LEU A 132 17.73 -0.88 24.50
N PRO A 133 16.48 -1.35 24.38
CA PRO A 133 16.12 -2.65 24.93
C PRO A 133 16.92 -3.71 24.17
N GLY A 134 18.05 -4.12 24.73
CA GLY A 134 18.73 -5.34 24.33
C GLY A 134 17.79 -6.53 24.54
N PRO A 135 18.07 -7.69 23.92
CA PRO A 135 17.29 -8.92 24.11
C PRO A 135 17.54 -9.55 25.49
N GLY A 136 17.60 -8.73 26.56
CA GLY A 136 17.91 -9.12 27.92
C GLY A 136 16.90 -8.56 28.91
N GLU A 137 16.03 -9.45 29.37
CA GLU A 137 15.41 -9.40 30.71
C GLU A 137 14.61 -8.15 31.10
N THR A 138 13.63 -7.75 30.29
CA THR A 138 12.34 -7.41 30.92
C THR A 138 11.91 -8.65 31.69
N LYS A 139 11.71 -8.56 33.02
CA LYS A 139 11.02 -9.60 33.80
C LYS A 139 9.63 -9.79 33.20
N ARG A 140 9.54 -10.64 32.18
CA ARG A 140 8.32 -11.00 31.45
C ARG A 140 7.49 -11.81 32.42
N GLN A 141 6.44 -11.21 32.96
CA GLN A 141 5.37 -12.03 33.53
C GLN A 141 4.82 -12.89 32.38
N PRO A 142 4.81 -14.23 32.51
CA PRO A 142 4.23 -15.07 31.49
C PRO A 142 2.72 -14.76 31.42
N LEU A 143 2.32 -14.07 30.35
CA LEU A 143 0.91 -13.82 30.03
C LEU A 143 0.21 -15.18 29.92
N SER A 144 -0.87 -15.33 30.65
CA SER A 144 -1.75 -16.48 30.55
C SER A 144 -2.32 -16.59 29.12
N PRO A 145 -2.76 -17.79 28.69
CA PRO A 145 -3.33 -17.98 27.35
C PRO A 145 -4.50 -17.02 27.04
N ALA A 146 -5.29 -16.65 28.05
CA ALA A 146 -6.38 -15.69 27.92
C ALA A 146 -5.88 -14.26 27.67
N GLU A 147 -4.81 -13.84 28.36
CA GLU A 147 -4.22 -12.51 28.20
C GLU A 147 -3.50 -12.37 26.85
N LYS A 148 -2.88 -13.44 26.34
CA LYS A 148 -2.30 -13.46 24.98
C LYS A 148 -3.36 -13.30 23.89
N ALA A 149 -4.52 -13.94 24.06
CA ALA A 149 -5.62 -13.81 23.11
C ALA A 149 -6.19 -12.38 23.09
N ALA A 150 -6.35 -11.75 24.26
CA ALA A 150 -6.79 -10.36 24.36
C ALA A 150 -5.76 -9.38 23.74
N ALA A 151 -4.47 -9.62 23.98
CA ALA A 151 -3.37 -8.85 23.39
C ALA A 151 -3.34 -8.94 21.85
N LEU A 152 -3.57 -10.13 21.27
CA LEU A 152 -3.63 -10.30 19.82
C LEU A 152 -4.85 -9.57 19.21
N GLN A 153 -6.00 -9.60 19.88
CA GLN A 153 -7.18 -8.84 19.44
C GLN A 153 -6.96 -7.31 19.53
N GLU A 154 -6.25 -6.85 20.56
CA GLU A 154 -5.88 -5.44 20.69
C GLU A 154 -4.89 -5.03 19.59
N LEU A 155 -3.92 -5.90 19.29
CA LEU A 155 -2.97 -5.68 18.19
C LEU A 155 -3.67 -5.55 16.85
N GLU A 156 -4.62 -6.41 16.52
CA GLU A 156 -5.33 -6.36 15.23
C GLU A 156 -6.01 -5.01 14.97
N ARG A 157 -6.51 -4.36 16.04
CA ARG A 157 -7.19 -3.06 16.00
C ARG A 157 -6.25 -1.85 15.87
N LEU A 158 -4.95 -2.04 16.12
CA LEU A 158 -3.97 -0.96 16.01
C LEU A 158 -3.53 -0.74 14.55
N LEU A 159 -3.18 0.51 14.24
CA LEU A 159 -2.54 0.86 12.97
C LEU A 159 -1.17 0.15 12.84
N ALA A 160 -0.77 -0.19 11.61
CA ALA A 160 0.44 -0.98 11.34
C ALA A 160 1.72 -0.42 11.99
N ALA A 161 1.83 0.91 12.06
CA ALA A 161 2.96 1.59 12.71
C ALA A 161 3.00 1.39 14.24
N MET A 162 1.85 1.19 14.89
CA MET A 162 1.74 1.01 16.35
C MET A 162 1.79 -0.47 16.76
N LYS A 163 1.44 -1.38 15.85
CA LYS A 163 1.54 -2.84 16.06
C LYS A 163 2.95 -3.26 16.47
N MET A 164 3.98 -2.78 15.76
CA MET A 164 5.37 -3.18 16.02
C MET A 164 5.92 -2.67 17.36
N ALA A 165 5.44 -1.52 17.84
CA ALA A 165 5.81 -1.01 19.17
C ALA A 165 5.10 -1.84 20.26
N ARG A 166 3.80 -2.11 20.07
CA ARG A 166 2.98 -2.86 21.02
C ARG A 166 3.34 -4.34 21.12
N VAL A 167 3.70 -4.99 20.01
CA VAL A 167 4.24 -6.37 19.98
C VAL A 167 5.50 -6.47 20.83
N ARG A 168 6.41 -5.49 20.70
CA ARG A 168 7.64 -5.44 21.50
C ARG A 168 7.38 -5.22 22.99
N GLU A 169 6.43 -4.35 23.34
CA GLU A 169 6.02 -4.13 24.73
C GLU A 169 5.41 -5.40 25.37
N LEU A 170 4.62 -6.14 24.60
CA LEU A 170 3.91 -7.34 25.06
C LEU A 170 4.77 -8.62 25.00
N GLY A 171 5.93 -8.55 24.33
CA GLY A 171 6.86 -9.68 24.21
C GLY A 171 6.31 -10.87 23.43
N LEU A 172 5.42 -10.61 22.47
CA LEU A 172 4.91 -11.56 21.46
C LEU A 172 5.90 -11.65 20.29
#